data_AF-X1U0A3-F1
#
_entry.id   AF-X1U0A3-F1
#
_cell.length_a   1.000
_cell.length_b   1.000
_cell.length_c   1.000
_cell.angle_alpha   90.00
_cell.angle_beta   90.00
_cell.angle_gamma   90.00
#
_symmetry.space_group_name_H-M   'P 1'
#
loop_
_entity.id
_entity.type
_entity.pdbx_description
1 polymer ?
#
loop_
_entity_poly.entity_id
_entity_poly.type
_entity_poly.pdbx_seq_one_letter_code
_entity_poly.pdbx_strand_id
1 'polypeptide(L)'
;MQLKKELGLLGVFAIAAGAMISSGLFILPGLAFAKAGPAMILAYIIAGILVIPAIFSKAELVTAMPKAGGDYFYITRSMGFTAGTIS
;
A
#
# COMPACT_ATOMS: atom_id res chain seq x y z
N MET A 1 -24.11 -12.14 10.33
CA MET A 1 -24.24 -12.12 8.86
C MET A 1 -22.87 -12.37 8.25
N GLN A 2 -22.72 -13.38 7.39
CA GLN A 2 -21.48 -13.59 6.63
C GLN A 2 -21.53 -12.78 5.32
N LEU A 3 -20.45 -12.07 5.00
CA LEU A 3 -20.31 -11.35 3.74
C LEU A 3 -20.10 -12.34 2.59
N LYS A 4 -20.75 -12.09 1.45
CA LYS A 4 -20.50 -12.85 0.22
C LYS A 4 -19.14 -12.44 -0.36
N LYS A 5 -18.31 -13.43 -0.73
CA LYS A 5 -16.99 -13.22 -1.32
C LYS A 5 -17.08 -13.11 -2.85
N GLU A 6 -17.65 -12.02 -3.34
CA GLU A 6 -17.86 -11.80 -4.79
C GLU A 6 -16.79 -10.90 -5.42
N LEU A 7 -15.87 -10.36 -4.62
CA LEU A 7 -14.84 -9.45 -5.09
C LEU A 7 -13.75 -10.21 -5.87
N GLY A 8 -13.83 -10.15 -7.19
CA GLY A 8 -12.80 -10.67 -8.11
C GLY A 8 -11.59 -9.74 -8.27
N LEU A 9 -10.62 -10.16 -9.08
CA LEU A 9 -9.36 -9.44 -9.30
C LEU A 9 -9.56 -7.98 -9.73
N LEU A 10 -10.46 -7.72 -10.68
CA LEU A 10 -10.74 -6.37 -11.16
C LEU A 10 -11.38 -5.49 -10.09
N GLY A 11 -12.24 -6.05 -9.25
CA GLY A 11 -12.85 -5.32 -8.14
C GLY A 11 -11.81 -4.91 -7.10
N VAL A 12 -10.92 -5.85 -6.72
CA VAL A 12 -9.79 -5.56 -5.82
C VAL A 12 -8.87 -4.50 -6.42
N PHE A 13 -8.51 -4.63 -7.70
CA PHE A 13 -7.65 -3.66 -8.39
C PHE A 13 -8.27 -2.26 -8.43
N ALA A 14 -9.56 -2.15 -8.80
CA ALA A 14 -10.24 -0.86 -8.87
C ALA A 14 -10.29 -0.18 -7.49
N ILE A 15 -10.56 -0.93 -6.42
CA ILE A 15 -10.57 -0.40 -5.05
C ILE A 15 -9.16 0.06 -4.65
N ALA A 16 -8.14 -0.76 -4.87
CA ALA A 16 -6.76 -0.44 -4.51
C ALA A 16 -6.23 0.77 -5.31
N ALA A 17 -6.49 0.81 -6.62
CA ALA A 17 -6.10 1.92 -7.50
C ALA A 17 -6.83 3.21 -7.10
N GLY A 18 -8.13 3.15 -6.83
CA GLY A 18 -8.91 4.30 -6.37
C GLY A 18 -8.40 4.86 -5.04
N ALA A 19 -8.03 3.99 -4.10
CA ALA A 19 -7.41 4.41 -2.84
C ALA A 19 -6.03 5.08 -3.05
N MET A 20 -5.21 4.58 -3.97
CA MET A 20 -3.89 5.15 -4.30
C MET A 20 -3.97 6.48 -5.08
N ILE A 21 -4.86 6.59 -6.06
CA ILE A 21 -5.01 7.77 -6.94
C ILE A 21 -5.82 8.90 -6.28
N SER A 22 -6.10 8.79 -4.98
CA SER A 22 -6.80 9.82 -4.21
C SER A 22 -5.98 11.12 -4.09
N SER A 23 -6.31 11.99 -3.13
CA SER A 23 -5.78 13.34 -2.99
C SER A 23 -4.24 13.47 -3.05
N GLY A 24 -3.51 12.45 -2.60
CA GLY A 24 -2.05 12.45 -2.59
C GLY A 24 -1.44 12.66 -3.99
N LEU A 25 -1.95 11.97 -5.01
CA LEU A 25 -1.38 12.05 -6.37
C LEU A 25 -1.64 13.41 -7.01
N PHE A 26 -2.64 14.17 -6.59
CA PHE A 26 -2.92 15.50 -7.14
C PHE A 26 -2.04 16.61 -6.55
N ILE A 27 -1.49 16.42 -5.35
CA ILE A 27 -0.71 17.45 -4.64
C ILE A 27 0.80 17.15 -4.66
N LEU A 28 1.19 15.89 -4.42
CA LEU A 28 2.59 15.49 -4.28
C LEU A 28 3.45 15.76 -5.53
N PRO A 29 2.98 15.54 -6.78
CA PRO A 29 3.75 15.85 -7.98
C PRO A 29 4.12 17.32 -8.10
N GLY A 30 3.21 18.24 -7.74
CA GLY A 30 3.48 19.67 -7.77
C GLY A 30 4.58 20.07 -6.77
N LEU A 31 4.51 19.53 -5.55
CA LEU A 31 5.56 19.72 -4.54
C LEU A 31 6.90 19.10 -4.94
N ALA A 32 6.86 17.92 -5.57
CA ALA A 32 8.05 17.24 -6.08
C ALA A 32 8.69 18.03 -7.22
N PHE A 33 7.89 18.56 -8.16
CA PHE A 33 8.38 19.39 -9.26
C PHE A 33 8.97 20.71 -8.75
N ALA A 34 8.37 21.34 -7.74
CA ALA A 34 8.92 22.56 -7.14
C ALA A 34 10.32 22.34 -6.53
N LYS A 35 10.65 21.12 -6.09
CA LYS A 35 11.95 20.77 -5.50
C LYS A 35 12.94 20.21 -6.51
N ALA A 36 12.50 19.33 -7.41
CA ALA A 36 13.37 18.57 -8.32
C ALA A 36 13.28 19.05 -9.78
N GLY A 37 12.33 19.92 -10.11
CA GLY A 37 12.05 20.34 -11.48
C GLY A 37 11.74 19.14 -12.40
N PRO A 38 12.19 19.16 -13.66
CA PRO A 38 12.01 18.05 -14.59
C PRO A 38 12.59 16.71 -14.11
N ALA A 39 13.56 16.73 -13.20
CA ALA A 39 14.15 15.52 -12.62
C ALA A 39 13.20 14.77 -11.66
N MET A 40 11.99 15.29 -11.40
CA MET A 40 10.97 14.60 -10.61
C MET A 40 10.67 13.19 -11.13
N ILE A 41 10.75 12.98 -12.45
CA ILE A 41 10.49 11.66 -13.07
C ILE A 41 11.52 10.64 -12.56
N LEU A 42 12.79 11.03 -12.51
CA LEU A 42 13.85 10.19 -11.96
C LEU A 42 13.63 9.92 -10.47
N ALA A 43 13.21 10.93 -9.70
CA ALA A 43 12.90 10.75 -8.28
C ALA A 43 11.76 9.74 -8.07
N TYR A 44 10.70 9.78 -8.89
CA TYR A 44 9.61 8.80 -8.84
C TYR A 44 10.06 7.40 -9.25
N ILE A 45 10.92 7.26 -10.27
CA ILE A 45 11.48 5.96 -10.66
C ILE A 45 12.31 5.36 -9.52
N ILE A 46 13.19 6.16 -8.91
CA ILE A 46 14.02 5.70 -7.79
C ILE A 46 13.14 5.31 -6.59
N ALA A 47 12.15 6.13 -6.24
CA ALA A 47 11.18 5.81 -5.18
C ALA A 47 10.40 4.52 -5.50
N GLY A 48 10.00 4.33 -6.76
CA GLY A 48 9.34 3.13 -7.25
C GLY A 48 10.21 1.88 -7.12
N ILE A 49 11.52 1.98 -7.37
CA ILE A 49 12.46 0.87 -7.19
C ILE A 49 12.63 0.55 -5.70
N LEU A 50 12.76 1.58 -4.86
CA LEU A 50 12.96 1.42 -3.42
C LEU A 50 11.77 0.75 -2.72
N VAL A 51 10.55 0.87 -3.24
CA VAL A 51 9.36 0.25 -2.64
C VAL A 51 9.18 -1.22 -3.01
N ILE A 52 9.87 -1.72 -4.05
CA ILE A 52 9.74 -3.10 -4.54
C ILE A 52 9.92 -4.16 -3.43
N PRO A 53 10.97 -4.11 -2.58
CA PRO A 53 11.16 -5.12 -1.53
C PRO A 53 10.01 -5.13 -0.52
N ALA A 54 9.48 -3.95 -0.17
CA ALA A 54 8.35 -3.81 0.74
C ALA A 54 7.07 -4.40 0.14
N ILE A 55 6.83 -4.21 -1.17
CA ILE A 55 5.67 -4.78 -1.87
C ILE A 55 5.76 -6.30 -1.90
N PHE A 56 6.93 -6.88 -2.17
CA PHE A 56 7.09 -8.34 -2.16
C PHE A 56 6.86 -8.92 -0.77
N SER A 57 7.43 -8.31 0.28
CA SER A 57 7.17 -8.73 1.66
C SER A 57 5.68 -8.65 2.00
N LYS A 58 4.98 -7.58 1.61
CA LYS A 58 3.53 -7.48 1.80
C LYS A 58 2.75 -8.54 1.01
N ALA A 59 3.16 -8.86 -0.21
CA ALA A 59 2.50 -9.88 -1.02
C ALA A 59 2.61 -11.28 -0.40
N GLU A 60 3.76 -11.62 0.18
CA GLU A 60 3.96 -12.87 0.93
C GLU A 60 3.06 -12.92 2.18
N LEU A 61 2.98 -11.82 2.94
CA LEU A 61 2.13 -11.76 4.14
C LEU A 61 0.64 -11.88 3.81
N VAL A 62 0.15 -11.20 2.76
CA VAL A 62 -1.26 -11.26 2.33
C VAL A 62 -1.65 -12.66 1.88
N THR A 63 -0.74 -13.37 1.20
CA THR A 63 -1.00 -14.74 0.73
C THR A 63 -0.88 -15.77 1.86
N ALA A 64 0.09 -15.61 2.78
CA ALA A 64 0.26 -16.48 3.93
C ALA A 64 -0.84 -16.30 5.00
N MET A 65 -1.36 -15.09 5.16
CA MET A 65 -2.35 -14.72 6.18
C MET A 65 -3.57 -14.02 5.57
N PRO A 66 -4.44 -14.74 4.82
CA PRO A 66 -5.57 -14.16 4.09
C PRO A 66 -6.76 -13.85 5.01
N LYS A 67 -6.56 -12.95 5.98
CA LYS A 67 -7.56 -12.45 6.92
C LYS A 67 -7.69 -10.94 6.79
N ALA A 68 -8.91 -10.44 6.99
CA ALA A 68 -9.15 -9.00 7.07
C ALA A 68 -8.46 -8.43 8.33
N GLY A 69 -7.74 -7.32 8.16
CA GLY A 69 -7.01 -6.66 9.25
C GLY A 69 -5.71 -5.98 8.82
N GLY A 70 -5.21 -6.28 7.61
CA GLY A 70 -4.06 -5.58 7.02
C GLY A 70 -2.82 -5.59 7.91
N ASP A 71 -2.10 -4.47 7.88
CA ASP A 71 -0.83 -4.26 8.57
C ASP A 71 -0.94 -4.52 10.08
N TYR A 72 -2.02 -4.03 10.70
CA TYR A 72 -2.34 -4.26 12.12
C TYR A 72 -2.37 -5.75 12.46
N PHE A 73 -3.01 -6.57 11.62
CA PHE A 73 -3.10 -8.00 11.89
C PHE A 73 -1.73 -8.68 11.77
N TYR A 74 -0.94 -8.34 10.75
CA TYR A 74 0.39 -8.91 10.57
C TYR A 74 1.32 -8.59 11.74
N ILE A 75 1.31 -7.33 12.18
CA ILE A 75 2.17 -6.85 13.26
C ILE A 75 1.71 -7.40 14.62
N THR A 76 0.40 -7.40 14.88
CA THR A 76 -0.15 -8.02 16.10
C THR A 76 0.21 -9.50 16.19
N ARG A 77 0.18 -10.20 15.06
CA ARG A 77 0.47 -11.64 15.00
C ARG A 77 1.96 -11.95 15.18
N SER A 78 2.86 -11.10 14.71
CA SER A 78 4.31 -11.32 14.76
C SER A 78 4.97 -10.76 16.01
N MET A 79 4.58 -9.56 16.45
CA MET A 79 5.24 -8.81 17.53
C MET A 79 4.37 -8.64 18.78
N GLY A 80 3.14 -9.14 18.76
CA GLY A 80 2.20 -9.04 19.88
C GLY A 80 1.32 -7.79 19.85
N PHE A 81 0.36 -7.75 20.78
CA PHE A 81 -0.74 -6.77 20.78
C PHE A 81 -0.29 -5.31 20.93
N THR A 82 0.74 -5.07 21.74
CA THR A 82 1.25 -3.71 22.00
C THR A 82 1.81 -3.07 20.75
N ALA A 83 2.63 -3.80 19.98
CA ALA A 83 3.15 -3.35 18.71
C ALA A 83 2.03 -3.17 17.67
N GLY A 84 1.05 -4.08 17.68
CA GLY A 84 -0.13 -4.00 16.80
C GLY A 84 -0.93 -2.71 16.97
N THR A 85 -1.18 -2.30 18.22
CA THR A 85 -1.99 -1.10 18.51
C THR A 85 -1.32 0.22 18.08
N ILE A 86 0.00 0.22 17.92
CA ILE A 86 0.79 1.38 17.50
C ILE A 86 0.91 1.46 15.97
N SER A 87 0.60 0.37 15.26
CA SER A 87 0.77 0.20 13.82
C SER A 87 -0.14 1.08 12.98
#